data_AF-A0A6J6LS80-F1
#
_entry.id   AF-A0A6J6LS80-F1
#
_cell.length_a   1.000
_cell.length_b   1.000
_cell.length_c   1.000
_cell.angle_alpha   90.00
_cell.angle_beta   90.00
_cell.angle_gamma   90.00
#
_symmetry.space_group_name_H-M   'P 1'
#
loop_
_entity.id
_entity.type
_entity.pdbx_description
1 polymer ?
#
loop_
_entity_poly.entity_id
_entity_poly.type
_entity_poly.pdbx_seq_one_letter_code
_entity_poly.pdbx_strand_id
1 'polypeptide(L)'
;MNSPEKAPKARHLWISQTLEYIIGFALASAAAQSSTPMVPAVFAGLVILNAASVKAPLSAFRLTNGRVHQILGIGLALLAMVAAVVIDVDVATRAMLIGLAGTQGFVSVRFGHGI
;
A
#
# COMPACT_ATOMS: atom_id res chain seq x y z
N MET A 1 -7.49 -39.34 -14.10
CA MET A 1 -6.35 -38.68 -13.44
C MET A 1 -6.41 -37.22 -13.85
N ASN A 2 -7.15 -36.40 -13.11
CA ASN A 2 -7.39 -35.00 -13.47
C ASN A 2 -6.30 -34.12 -12.86
N SER A 3 -5.65 -33.33 -13.71
CA SER A 3 -4.59 -32.36 -13.39
C SER A 3 -5.04 -31.36 -12.31
N PRO A 4 -4.11 -30.83 -11.49
CA PRO A 4 -4.44 -30.07 -10.29
C PRO A 4 -5.07 -28.72 -10.64
N GLU A 5 -6.29 -28.48 -10.18
CA GLU A 5 -6.95 -27.18 -10.20
C GLU A 5 -6.18 -26.21 -9.29
N LYS A 6 -5.17 -25.52 -9.82
CA LYS A 6 -4.48 -24.44 -9.11
C LYS A 6 -5.17 -23.12 -9.39
N ALA A 7 -6.23 -22.79 -8.64
CA ALA A 7 -6.67 -21.40 -8.52
C ALA A 7 -6.98 -20.92 -7.09
N PRO A 8 -6.01 -20.85 -6.15
CA PRO A 8 -6.25 -20.19 -4.85
C PRO A 8 -5.68 -18.76 -4.75
N LYS A 9 -4.67 -18.39 -5.56
CA LYS A 9 -3.83 -17.22 -5.27
C LYS A 9 -4.40 -15.85 -5.66
N ALA A 10 -5.22 -15.77 -6.70
CA ALA A 10 -5.75 -14.49 -7.19
C ALA A 10 -6.91 -13.94 -6.34
N ARG A 11 -7.59 -14.80 -5.58
CA ARG A 11 -8.82 -14.48 -4.84
C ARG A 11 -8.60 -13.59 -3.61
N HIS A 12 -7.38 -13.45 -3.10
CA HIS A 12 -7.10 -12.59 -1.94
C HIS A 12 -6.39 -11.28 -2.28
N LEU A 13 -5.69 -11.20 -3.41
CA LEU A 13 -4.94 -10.01 -3.81
C LEU A 13 -5.83 -8.83 -4.21
N TRP A 14 -7.09 -9.05 -4.61
CA TRP A 14 -8.00 -7.93 -4.89
C TRP A 14 -8.43 -7.20 -3.60
N ILE A 15 -8.45 -7.89 -2.45
CA ILE A 15 -8.77 -7.27 -1.15
C ILE A 15 -7.63 -6.34 -0.76
N SER A 16 -6.38 -6.78 -0.85
CA SER A 16 -5.23 -5.91 -0.59
C SER A 16 -5.23 -4.71 -1.53
N GLN A 17 -5.46 -4.91 -2.84
CA GLN A 17 -5.56 -3.81 -3.80
C GLN A 17 -6.64 -2.79 -3.43
N THR A 18 -7.84 -3.25 -3.06
CA THR A 18 -8.93 -2.36 -2.66
C THR A 18 -8.55 -1.53 -1.43
N LEU A 19 -8.01 -2.18 -0.41
CA LEU A 19 -7.58 -1.51 0.82
C LEU A 19 -6.44 -0.51 0.55
N GLU A 20 -5.46 -0.88 -0.27
CA GLU A 20 -4.35 0.02 -0.64
C GLU A 20 -4.83 1.22 -1.45
N TYR A 21 -5.79 1.06 -2.36
CA TYR A 21 -6.37 2.22 -3.04
C TYR A 21 -7.12 3.14 -2.08
N ILE A 22 -7.88 2.59 -1.12
CA ILE A 22 -8.56 3.40 -0.10
C ILE A 22 -7.52 4.17 0.72
N ILE A 23 -6.45 3.52 1.18
CA ILE A 23 -5.35 4.15 1.91
C ILE A 23 -4.71 5.25 1.06
N GLY A 24 -4.36 4.95 -0.19
CA GLY A 24 -3.72 5.88 -1.11
C GLY A 24 -4.56 7.12 -1.40
N PHE A 25 -5.86 6.95 -1.71
CA PHE A 25 -6.76 8.08 -1.96
C PHE A 25 -7.07 8.88 -0.68
N ALA A 26 -7.17 8.23 0.48
CA ALA A 26 -7.29 8.92 1.75
C ALA A 26 -6.07 9.80 2.01
N LEU A 27 -4.86 9.30 1.76
CA LEU A 27 -3.64 10.12 1.85
C LEU A 27 -3.60 11.25 0.82
N ALA A 28 -4.02 11.02 -0.42
CA ALA A 28 -4.07 12.06 -1.44
C ALA A 28 -5.05 13.19 -1.05
N SER A 29 -6.21 12.83 -0.50
CA SER A 29 -7.19 13.78 0.03
C SER A 29 -6.65 14.56 1.22
N ALA A 30 -5.93 13.88 2.11
CA ALA A 30 -5.27 14.51 3.25
C ALA A 30 -4.13 15.45 2.82
N ALA A 31 -3.38 15.08 1.77
CA ALA A 31 -2.32 15.91 1.21
C ALA A 31 -2.86 17.26 0.70
N ALA A 32 -4.05 17.28 0.10
CA ALA A 32 -4.69 18.50 -0.37
C ALA A 32 -5.03 19.50 0.76
N GLN A 33 -5.05 19.05 2.01
CA GLN A 33 -5.41 19.86 3.19
C GLN A 33 -4.20 20.09 4.13
N SER A 34 -3.05 19.49 3.84
CA SER A 34 -1.86 19.54 4.70
C SER A 34 -1.02 20.79 4.46
N SER A 35 -0.38 21.27 5.52
CA SER A 35 0.64 22.33 5.42
C SER A 35 1.94 21.85 4.75
N THR A 36 2.15 20.54 4.69
CA THR A 36 3.30 19.86 4.09
C THR A 36 2.85 18.87 3.00
N PRO A 37 2.13 19.34 1.95
CA PRO A 37 1.37 18.48 1.04
C PRO A 37 2.22 17.45 0.28
N MET A 38 3.50 17.76 0.04
CA MET A 38 4.39 16.91 -0.73
C MET A 38 4.62 15.54 -0.07
N VAL A 39 4.77 15.50 1.26
CA VAL A 39 5.07 14.25 1.98
C VAL A 39 3.93 13.23 1.85
N PRO A 40 2.68 13.52 2.26
CA PRO A 40 1.56 12.61 2.09
C PRO A 40 1.24 12.34 0.61
N ALA A 41 1.45 13.29 -0.31
CA ALA A 41 1.22 13.06 -1.74
C ALA A 41 2.18 12.01 -2.34
N VAL A 42 3.46 12.06 -1.97
CA VAL A 42 4.44 11.04 -2.42
C VAL A 42 4.05 9.66 -1.89
N PHE A 43 3.70 9.55 -0.60
CA PHE A 43 3.26 8.28 -0.04
C PHE A 43 1.95 7.78 -0.67
N ALA A 44 0.99 8.66 -0.93
CA ALA A 44 -0.22 8.33 -1.67
C ALA A 44 0.11 7.71 -3.03
N GLY A 45 0.97 8.38 -3.81
CA GLY A 45 1.40 7.91 -5.12
C GLY A 45 2.08 6.54 -5.04
N LEU A 46 2.99 6.35 -4.09
CA LEU A 46 3.71 5.08 -3.91
C LEU A 46 2.77 3.91 -3.56
N VAL A 47 1.81 4.13 -2.66
CA VAL A 47 0.82 3.11 -2.27
C VAL A 47 -0.08 2.77 -3.47
N ILE A 48 -0.59 3.78 -4.19
CA ILE A 48 -1.43 3.57 -5.38
C ILE A 48 -0.66 2.82 -6.46
N LEU A 49 0.61 3.18 -6.70
CA LEU A 49 1.45 2.49 -7.68
C LEU A 49 1.73 1.04 -7.27
N ASN A 50 1.94 0.76 -5.99
CA ASN A 50 2.09 -0.62 -5.50
C ASN A 50 0.84 -1.46 -5.77
N ALA A 51 -0.35 -0.91 -5.48
CA ALA A 51 -1.64 -1.54 -5.74
C ALA A 51 -1.90 -1.74 -7.25
N ALA A 52 -1.59 -0.73 -8.06
CA ALA A 52 -1.78 -0.75 -9.51
C ALA A 52 -0.82 -1.67 -10.25
N SER A 53 0.29 -2.07 -9.62
CA SER A 53 1.34 -2.88 -10.24
C SER A 53 1.18 -4.38 -10.04
N VAL A 54 0.53 -4.85 -8.98
CA VAL A 54 0.43 -6.29 -8.69
C VAL A 54 -0.49 -7.03 -9.65
N LYS A 55 -0.14 -8.25 -10.05
CA LYS A 55 -0.97 -9.13 -10.90
C LYS A 55 -2.22 -9.60 -10.16
N ALA A 56 -3.25 -8.76 -10.16
CA ALA A 56 -4.55 -9.00 -9.52
C ALA A 56 -5.68 -8.26 -10.28
N PRO A 57 -6.97 -8.53 -9.97
CA PRO A 57 -8.11 -8.05 -10.77
C PRO A 57 -8.20 -6.54 -10.96
N LEU A 58 -7.83 -5.74 -9.96
CA LEU A 58 -7.94 -4.27 -9.96
C LEU A 58 -6.62 -3.58 -10.39
N SER A 59 -5.76 -4.31 -11.08
CA SER A 59 -4.44 -3.85 -11.52
C SER A 59 -4.50 -3.09 -12.83
N ALA A 60 -3.81 -1.95 -12.89
CA ALA A 60 -3.63 -1.18 -14.13
C ALA A 60 -2.46 -1.72 -14.97
N PHE A 61 -1.34 -2.11 -14.34
CA PHE A 61 -0.08 -2.41 -15.05
C PHE A 61 0.32 -3.90 -14.99
N ARG A 62 -0.13 -4.68 -14.00
CA ARG A 62 0.12 -6.14 -13.87
C ARG A 62 1.60 -6.54 -13.98
N LEU A 63 2.51 -5.72 -13.44
CA LEU A 63 3.96 -5.87 -13.51
C LEU A 63 4.51 -6.84 -12.46
N THR A 64 4.05 -6.74 -11.21
CA THR A 64 4.64 -7.45 -10.06
C THR A 64 3.86 -8.69 -9.63
N ASN A 65 4.51 -9.62 -8.94
CA ASN A 65 3.85 -10.76 -8.30
C ASN A 65 3.54 -10.44 -6.83
N GLY A 66 2.73 -11.28 -6.16
CA GLY A 66 2.30 -11.05 -4.78
C GLY A 66 3.46 -10.89 -3.78
N ARG A 67 4.54 -11.67 -3.91
CA ARG A 67 5.72 -11.53 -3.03
C ARG A 67 6.40 -10.17 -3.17
N VAL A 68 6.60 -9.71 -4.40
CA VAL A 68 7.22 -8.39 -4.66
C VAL A 68 6.33 -7.27 -4.13
N HIS A 69 5.03 -7.32 -4.42
CA HIS A 69 4.04 -6.36 -3.94
C HIS A 69 4.03 -6.27 -2.41
N GLN A 70 4.11 -7.40 -1.71
CA GLN A 70 4.17 -7.43 -0.27
C GLN A 70 5.46 -6.83 0.30
N ILE A 71 6.62 -7.18 -0.28
CA ILE A 71 7.91 -6.63 0.18
C ILE A 71 7.90 -5.10 0.01
N LEU A 72 7.39 -4.62 -1.13
CA LEU A 72 7.22 -3.19 -1.37
C LEU A 72 6.26 -2.55 -0.35
N GLY A 73 5.12 -3.18 -0.07
CA GLY A 73 4.17 -2.69 0.93
C GLY A 73 4.75 -2.59 2.35
N ILE A 74 5.51 -3.61 2.79
CA ILE A 74 6.25 -3.57 4.06
C ILE A 74 7.32 -2.46 4.03
N GLY A 75 8.04 -2.32 2.92
CA GLY A 75 9.03 -1.26 2.73
C GLY A 75 8.40 0.14 2.84
N LEU A 76 7.22 0.35 2.24
CA LEU A 76 6.47 1.59 2.34
C LEU A 76 6.02 1.88 3.78
N ALA A 77 5.59 0.86 4.51
CA ALA A 77 5.23 1.02 5.91
C ALA A 77 6.42 1.44 6.78
N LEU A 78 7.58 0.80 6.59
CA LEU A 78 8.82 1.15 7.30
C LEU A 78 9.30 2.55 6.90
N LEU A 79 9.26 2.88 5.61
CA LEU A 79 9.64 4.19 5.11
C LEU A 79 8.75 5.30 5.68
N ALA A 80 7.44 5.06 5.77
CA ALA A 80 6.49 5.99 6.40
C ALA A 80 6.80 6.19 7.89
N MET A 81 7.14 5.12 8.61
CA MET A 81 7.55 5.21 10.01
C MET A 81 8.84 6.02 10.18
N VAL A 82 9.85 5.77 9.34
CA VAL A 82 11.11 6.54 9.35
C VAL A 82 10.83 8.00 9.03
N ALA A 83 10.02 8.29 8.00
CA ALA A 83 9.62 9.64 7.64
C ALA A 83 8.91 10.37 8.79
N ALA A 84 8.04 9.66 9.53
CA ALA A 84 7.35 10.21 10.70
C ALA A 84 8.29 10.60 11.84
N VAL A 85 9.52 10.09 11.88
CA VAL A 85 10.52 10.43 12.90
C VAL A 85 11.51 11.47 12.37
N VAL A 86 11.94 11.33 11.12
CA VAL A 86 13.07 12.09 10.56
C VAL A 86 12.64 13.38 9.87
N ILE A 87 11.45 13.42 9.25
CA ILE A 87 11.00 14.60 8.51
C ILE A 87 10.31 15.56 9.49
N ASP A 88 10.64 16.84 9.36
CA ASP A 88 9.93 17.90 10.06
C ASP A 88 8.59 18.18 9.37
N VAL A 89 7.52 17.64 9.95
CA VAL A 89 6.14 17.82 9.51
C VAL A 89 5.26 18.16 10.69
N ASP A 90 4.12 18.80 10.40
CA ASP A 90 3.11 19.09 11.39
C ASP A 90 2.53 17.81 12.04
N VAL A 91 1.90 17.97 13.20
CA VAL A 91 1.38 16.86 14.00
C VAL A 91 0.36 16.02 13.24
N ALA A 92 -0.48 16.65 12.40
CA ALA A 92 -1.50 15.94 11.64
C ALA A 92 -0.85 15.07 10.56
N THR A 93 0.10 15.61 9.78
CA THR A 93 0.85 14.83 8.80
C THR A 93 1.69 13.73 9.45
N ARG A 94 2.28 13.98 10.63
CA ARG A 94 3.00 12.94 11.40
C ARG A 94 2.07 11.80 11.80
N ALA A 95 0.89 12.13 12.33
CA ALA A 95 -0.12 11.13 12.71
C ALA A 95 -0.58 10.32 11.49
N MET A 96 -0.73 10.95 10.33
CA MET A 96 -1.06 10.27 9.07
C MET A 96 0.04 9.29 8.64
N LEU A 97 1.32 9.67 8.74
CA LEU A 97 2.43 8.78 8.41
C LEU A 97 2.49 7.56 9.34
N ILE A 98 2.23 7.74 10.63
CA ILE A 98 2.13 6.65 11.60
C ILE A 98 0.93 5.75 11.27
N GLY A 99 -0.23 6.35 10.97
CA GLY A 99 -1.43 5.62 10.55
C GLY A 99 -1.22 4.83 9.26
N LEU A 100 -0.54 5.42 8.27
CA LEU A 100 -0.11 4.74 7.05
C LEU A 100 0.79 3.57 7.37
N ALA A 101 1.83 3.77 8.18
CA ALA A 101 2.76 2.70 8.54
C ALA A 101 2.04 1.51 9.18
N GLY A 102 1.11 1.77 10.11
CA GLY A 102 0.30 0.74 10.75
C GLY A 102 -0.62 0.01 9.77
N THR A 103 -1.43 0.76 9.02
CA THR A 103 -2.43 0.19 8.10
C THR A 103 -1.78 -0.53 6.91
N GLN A 104 -0.82 0.11 6.24
CA GLN A 104 -0.10 -0.48 5.12
C GLN A 104 0.73 -1.70 5.55
N GLY A 105 1.40 -1.61 6.70
CA GLY A 105 2.15 -2.74 7.26
C GLY A 105 1.22 -3.93 7.56
N PHE A 106 0.08 -3.67 8.20
CA PHE A 106 -0.93 -4.68 8.47
C PHE A 106 -1.49 -5.32 7.19
N VAL A 107 -1.90 -4.51 6.21
CA VAL A 107 -2.44 -5.00 4.93
C VAL A 107 -1.41 -5.85 4.20
N SER A 108 -0.16 -5.40 4.15
CA SER A 108 0.94 -6.10 3.49
C SER A 108 1.24 -7.45 4.15
N VAL A 109 1.26 -7.52 5.49
CA VAL A 109 1.52 -8.78 6.21
C VAL A 109 0.35 -9.74 6.11
N ARG A 110 -0.89 -9.26 6.24
CA ARG A 110 -2.09 -10.12 6.30
C ARG A 110 -2.60 -10.58 4.94
N PHE A 111 -2.46 -9.75 3.90
CA PHE A 111 -3.06 -10.00 2.60
C PHE A 111 -2.05 -9.99 1.44
N GLY A 112 -0.79 -9.62 1.68
CA GLY A 112 0.24 -9.54 0.64
C GLY A 112 0.71 -10.90 0.09
N HIS A 113 0.51 -11.98 0.84
CA HIS A 113 0.72 -13.33 0.34
C HIS A 113 -0.54 -13.85 -0.35
N GLY A 114 -0.48 -14.07 -1.68
CA GLY A 114 -1.40 -14.99 -2.34
C GLY A 114 -1.10 -16.40 -1.84
N ILE A 115 -1.78 -16.84 -0.78
CA ILE A 115 -1.62 -18.17 -0.17
C ILE A 115 -1.92 -19.25 -1.22
#